data_AF-A0ABC8TY19-F1
#
_entry.id   AF-A0ABC8TY19-F1
#
_cell.length_a   1.000
_cell.length_b   1.000
_cell.length_c   1.000
_cell.angle_alpha   90.00
_cell.angle_beta   90.00
_cell.angle_gamma   90.00
#
_symmetry.space_group_name_H-M   'P 1'
#
loop_
_entity.id
_entity.type
_entity.pdbx_description
1 polymer ?
#
loop_
_entity_poly.entity_id
_entity_poly.type
_entity_poly.pdbx_seq_one_letter_code
_entity_poly.pdbx_strand_id
1 'polypeptide(L)'
;MVISALLRLIYPPPPSLLITAMSVVSFASLANAGFMEIKGKHMQYSKFWNIGSGKTSSSSEAAQKIKLSSRTGMLVVYTPAFLAGAASFGLFPNEGLRFLLLSSALTIHFGKRIFEIVLRRRKIKKNQRMLHRQRKDELSER
;
A
#
# COMPACT_ATOMS: atom_id res chain seq x y z
N MET A 1 -14.09 16.24 13.61
CA MET A 1 -14.46 16.80 12.29
C MET A 1 -15.00 18.23 12.40
N VAL A 2 -15.93 18.51 13.32
CA VAL A 2 -16.50 19.86 13.53
C VAL A 2 -15.47 20.88 14.06
N ILE A 3 -14.65 20.48 15.03
CA ILE A 3 -13.62 21.35 15.63
C ILE A 3 -12.61 21.87 14.58
N SER A 4 -12.20 21.02 13.63
CA SER A 4 -11.27 21.39 12.57
C SER A 4 -11.88 22.37 11.55
N ALA A 5 -13.19 22.31 11.32
CA ALA A 5 -13.90 23.26 10.47
C ALA A 5 -14.03 24.63 11.14
N LEU A 6 -14.31 24.65 12.46
CA LEU A 6 -14.32 25.87 13.28
C LEU A 6 -12.94 26.53 13.33
N LEU A 7 -11.86 25.76 13.52
CA LEU A 7 -10.50 26.32 13.51
C LEU A 7 -10.11 26.90 12.14
N ARG A 8 -10.60 26.33 11.02
CA ARG A 8 -10.35 26.86 9.67
C ARG A 8 -11.12 28.16 9.37
N LEU A 9 -12.26 28.37 10.02
CA LEU A 9 -13.01 29.61 9.95
C LEU A 9 -12.30 30.73 10.74
N ILE A 10 -11.72 30.39 11.90
CA ILE A 10 -11.05 31.33 12.80
C ILE A 10 -9.61 31.62 12.36
N TYR A 11 -8.91 30.63 11.80
CA TYR A 11 -7.57 30.75 11.22
C TYR A 11 -7.61 30.30 9.75
N PRO A 12 -7.89 31.23 8.81
CA PRO A 12 -7.91 30.88 7.40
C PRO A 12 -6.50 30.45 6.98
N PRO A 13 -6.31 29.23 6.45
CA PRO A 13 -5.03 28.83 5.87
C PRO A 13 -4.72 29.76 4.68
N PRO A 14 -3.43 30.04 4.41
CA PRO A 14 -3.04 30.86 3.27
C PRO A 14 -3.67 30.30 1.99
N PRO A 15 -4.32 31.14 1.16
CA PRO A 15 -5.08 30.70 0.00
C PRO A 15 -4.12 30.12 -1.04
N SER A 16 -3.90 28.81 -0.97
CA SER A 16 -3.16 28.09 -1.99
C SER A 16 -4.14 27.29 -2.85
N LEU A 17 -4.07 27.54 -4.15
CA LEU A 17 -4.85 26.82 -5.17
C LEU A 17 -4.68 25.30 -5.05
N LEU A 18 -3.52 24.86 -4.54
CA LEU A 18 -3.23 23.44 -4.29
C LEU A 18 -4.12 22.87 -3.18
N ILE A 19 -4.29 23.58 -2.06
CA ILE A 19 -5.11 23.10 -0.93
C ILE A 19 -6.59 23.06 -1.32
N THR A 20 -7.08 24.03 -2.09
CA THR A 20 -8.46 24.06 -2.57
C THR A 20 -8.71 22.96 -3.59
N ALA A 21 -7.83 22.80 -4.59
CA ALA A 21 -7.92 21.72 -5.57
C ALA A 21 -7.89 20.34 -4.89
N MET A 22 -6.96 20.11 -3.96
CA MET A 22 -6.87 18.83 -3.23
C MET A 22 -8.11 18.57 -2.35
N SER A 23 -8.71 19.61 -1.77
CA SER A 23 -9.95 19.46 -1.00
C SER A 23 -11.13 19.08 -1.89
N VAL A 24 -11.27 19.71 -3.05
CA VAL A 24 -12.33 19.40 -4.03
C VAL A 24 -12.15 17.97 -4.56
N VAL A 25 -10.93 17.58 -4.92
CA VAL A 25 -10.62 16.22 -5.39
C VAL A 25 -10.92 15.19 -4.30
N SER A 26 -10.53 15.45 -3.05
CA SER A 26 -10.80 14.55 -1.93
C SER A 26 -12.30 14.40 -1.67
N PHE A 27 -13.05 15.50 -1.71
CA PHE A 27 -14.49 15.48 -1.52
C PHE A 27 -15.21 14.72 -2.64
N ALA A 28 -14.85 14.99 -3.90
CA ALA A 28 -15.41 14.28 -5.05
C ALA A 28 -15.09 12.77 -5.00
N SER A 29 -13.86 12.41 -4.61
CA SER A 29 -13.45 11.01 -4.43
C SER A 29 -14.26 10.32 -3.34
N LEU A 30 -14.46 10.96 -2.19
CA LEU A 30 -15.22 10.40 -1.08
C LEU A 30 -16.72 10.27 -1.41
N ALA A 31 -17.29 11.27 -2.09
CA ALA A 31 -18.69 11.22 -2.54
C ALA A 31 -18.90 10.09 -3.55
N ASN A 32 -17.98 9.93 -4.50
CA ASN A 32 -18.02 8.82 -5.47
C ASN A 32 -17.86 7.46 -4.77
N ALA A 33 -16.94 7.35 -3.81
CA ALA A 33 -16.76 6.15 -2.99
C ALA A 33 -18.03 5.78 -2.22
N GLY A 34 -18.64 6.75 -1.53
CA GLY A 34 -19.89 6.55 -0.81
C GLY A 34 -21.05 6.18 -1.73
N PHE A 35 -21.15 6.80 -2.91
CA PHE A 35 -22.17 6.47 -3.89
C PHE A 35 -22.01 5.04 -4.43
N MET A 36 -20.78 4.58 -4.69
CA MET A 36 -20.51 3.21 -5.10
C MET A 36 -20.85 2.20 -3.99
N GLU A 37 -20.65 2.57 -2.73
CA GLU A 37 -21.00 1.77 -1.56
C GLU A 37 -22.53 1.59 -1.44
N ILE A 38 -23.30 2.69 -1.59
CA ILE A 38 -24.77 2.67 -1.59
C ILE A 38 -25.32 1.83 -2.75
N LYS A 39 -24.66 1.89 -3.92
CA LYS A 39 -25.00 1.09 -5.09
C LYS A 39 -24.64 -0.41 -4.93
N GLY A 40 -24.09 -0.81 -3.78
CA GLY A 40 -23.73 -2.20 -3.46
C GLY A 40 -22.40 -2.65 -4.06
N LYS A 41 -21.64 -1.76 -4.72
CA LYS A 41 -20.29 -2.03 -5.21
C LYS A 41 -19.28 -1.74 -4.10
N HIS A 42 -19.25 -2.62 -3.10
CA HIS A 42 -18.37 -2.52 -1.94
C HIS A 42 -16.89 -2.50 -2.32
N MET A 43 -16.13 -1.59 -1.72
CA MET A 43 -14.66 -1.62 -1.80
C MET A 43 -14.16 -2.91 -1.14
N GLN A 44 -13.65 -3.87 -1.91
CA GLN A 44 -13.16 -5.14 -1.37
C GLN A 44 -11.83 -4.93 -0.63
N TYR A 45 -11.90 -4.48 0.63
CA TYR A 45 -10.76 -4.09 1.47
C TYR A 45 -9.71 -5.20 1.73
N SER A 46 -9.99 -6.46 1.37
CA SER A 46 -9.02 -7.57 1.44
C SER A 46 -8.75 -8.28 0.11
N LYS A 47 -9.43 -7.90 -0.98
CA LYS A 47 -9.31 -8.53 -2.31
C LYS A 47 -8.78 -7.58 -3.36
N PHE A 48 -7.79 -6.76 -3.00
CA PHE A 48 -7.16 -5.77 -3.89
C PHE A 48 -6.48 -6.35 -5.15
N TRP A 49 -6.70 -7.61 -5.53
CA TRP A 49 -6.27 -8.10 -6.83
C TRP A 49 -7.15 -9.19 -7.47
N ASN A 50 -8.46 -9.14 -7.25
CA ASN A 50 -9.41 -9.94 -8.04
C ASN A 50 -10.57 -9.11 -8.61
N ILE A 51 -10.27 -7.89 -9.06
CA ILE A 51 -11.22 -7.08 -9.83
C ILE A 51 -11.13 -7.58 -11.27
N GLY A 52 -11.87 -8.64 -11.58
CA GLY A 52 -11.87 -9.22 -12.93
C GLY A 52 -12.54 -10.57 -13.07
N SER A 53 -13.56 -10.87 -12.24
CA SER A 53 -14.47 -12.01 -12.47
C SER A 53 -15.89 -11.59 -12.85
N GLY A 54 -16.18 -10.28 -12.92
CA GLY A 54 -17.45 -9.77 -13.42
C GLY A 54 -17.28 -9.30 -14.86
N LYS A 55 -17.95 -9.99 -15.79
CA LYS A 55 -18.09 -9.62 -17.21
C LYS A 55 -18.38 -8.12 -17.37
N THR A 56 -17.48 -7.39 -18.02
CA THR A 56 -17.84 -6.26 -18.89
C THR A 56 -16.95 -6.34 -20.12
N SER A 57 -17.55 -6.93 -21.14
CA SER A 57 -17.21 -6.80 -22.55
C SER A 57 -17.00 -5.35 -22.93
N SER A 58 -15.84 -5.03 -23.51
CA SER A 58 -15.68 -4.43 -24.84
C SER A 58 -14.31 -3.77 -24.97
N SER A 59 -13.66 -4.06 -26.09
CA SER A 59 -12.59 -3.29 -26.74
C SER A 59 -11.28 -3.08 -25.97
N SER A 60 -10.26 -3.81 -26.46
CA SER A 60 -8.90 -3.30 -26.69
C SER A 60 -8.25 -2.56 -25.53
N GLU A 61 -7.59 -3.30 -24.65
CA GLU A 61 -6.14 -3.41 -24.70
C GLU A 61 -5.66 -4.34 -23.60
N ALA A 62 -4.49 -4.92 -23.83
CA ALA A 62 -3.90 -5.97 -23.02
C ALA A 62 -3.49 -5.46 -21.63
N ALA A 63 -4.45 -5.27 -20.73
CA ALA A 63 -4.18 -5.16 -19.31
C ALA A 63 -3.84 -6.57 -18.81
N GLN A 64 -2.58 -6.97 -19.06
CA GLN A 64 -1.98 -8.17 -18.50
C GLN A 64 -2.42 -8.26 -17.04
N LYS A 65 -3.13 -9.35 -16.70
CA LYS A 65 -3.47 -9.71 -15.33
C LYS A 65 -2.17 -9.93 -14.56
N ILE A 66 -1.50 -8.87 -14.11
CA ILE A 66 -0.32 -9.01 -13.25
C ILE A 66 -0.86 -9.41 -11.90
N LYS A 67 -1.07 -10.71 -11.67
CA LYS A 67 -1.50 -11.27 -10.39
C LYS A 67 -0.34 -11.10 -9.40
N LEU A 68 -0.14 -9.87 -8.91
CA LEU A 68 0.87 -9.57 -7.92
C LEU A 68 0.49 -10.32 -6.66
N SER A 69 1.38 -11.21 -6.21
CA SER A 69 1.25 -11.84 -4.90
C SER A 69 1.01 -10.73 -3.87
N SER A 70 -0.03 -10.87 -3.03
CA SER A 70 -0.35 -9.92 -1.95
C SER A 70 0.90 -9.52 -1.14
N ARG A 71 1.89 -10.42 -1.03
CA ARG A 71 3.19 -10.18 -0.39
C ARG A 71 4.08 -9.19 -1.15
N THR A 72 4.10 -9.26 -2.48
CA THR A 72 4.82 -8.31 -3.34
C THR A 72 4.13 -6.95 -3.29
N GLY A 73 2.80 -6.90 -3.35
CA GLY A 73 2.05 -5.65 -3.18
C GLY A 73 2.33 -4.99 -1.82
N MET A 74 2.38 -5.80 -0.76
CA MET A 74 2.72 -5.32 0.58
C MET A 74 4.15 -4.75 0.66
N LEU A 75 5.14 -5.39 0.02
CA LEU A 75 6.48 -4.82 -0.09
C LEU A 75 6.48 -3.49 -0.85
N VAL A 76 5.81 -3.40 -2.00
CA VAL A 76 5.75 -2.17 -2.80
C VAL A 76 5.12 -1.01 -2.03
N VAL A 77 4.14 -1.27 -1.17
CA VAL A 77 3.50 -0.23 -0.35
C VAL A 77 4.38 0.21 0.83
N TYR A 78 5.11 -0.71 1.47
CA TYR A 78 5.95 -0.39 2.64
C TYR A 78 7.34 0.15 2.29
N THR A 79 7.90 -0.19 1.11
CA THR A 79 9.24 0.26 0.70
C THR A 79 9.37 1.79 0.61
N PRO A 80 8.41 2.54 0.03
CA PRO A 80 8.49 4.01 -0.01
C PRO A 80 8.55 4.63 1.39
N ALA A 81 7.79 4.10 2.35
CA ALA A 81 7.78 4.60 3.73
C ALA A 81 9.12 4.36 4.45
N PHE A 82 9.71 3.18 4.27
CA PHE A 82 11.05 2.88 4.79
C PHE A 82 12.12 3.74 4.12
N LEU A 83 12.06 3.89 2.79
CA LEU A 83 13.04 4.66 2.02
C LEU A 83 12.98 6.14 2.37
N ALA A 84 11.79 6.71 2.55
CA ALA A 84 11.61 8.08 3.01
C ALA A 84 12.20 8.28 4.42
N GLY A 85 11.96 7.35 5.34
CA GLY A 85 12.57 7.37 6.68
C GLY A 85 14.10 7.31 6.66
N ALA A 86 14.68 6.47 5.79
CA ALA A 86 16.12 6.37 5.62
C ALA A 86 16.72 7.62 4.95
N ALA A 87 16.04 8.16 3.92
CA ALA A 87 16.46 9.37 3.22
C ALA A 87 16.40 10.61 4.12
N SER A 88 15.47 10.62 5.09
CA SER A 88 15.34 11.68 6.09
C SER A 88 16.66 11.96 6.84
N PHE A 89 17.45 10.92 7.14
CA PHE A 89 18.74 11.08 7.81
C PHE A 89 19.79 11.82 6.98
N GLY A 90 19.72 11.72 5.64
CA GLY A 90 20.66 12.40 4.73
C GLY A 90 20.18 13.77 4.28
N LEU A 91 18.87 13.96 4.14
CA LEU A 91 18.27 15.21 3.66
C LEU A 91 18.13 16.26 4.76
N PHE A 92 17.91 15.84 6.02
CA PHE A 92 17.68 16.75 7.14
C PHE A 92 18.64 16.43 8.31
N PRO A 93 19.94 16.72 8.16
CA PRO A 93 20.95 16.32 9.15
C PRO A 93 20.85 17.06 10.50
N ASN A 94 19.96 18.05 10.67
CA ASN A 94 20.02 18.97 11.81
C ASN A 94 18.66 19.33 12.47
N GLU A 95 17.68 18.42 12.46
CA GLU A 95 16.37 18.64 13.12
C GLU A 95 16.31 18.21 14.60
N GLY A 96 17.47 17.97 15.22
CA GLY A 96 17.59 17.69 16.65
C GLY A 96 17.25 16.25 17.07
N LEU A 97 17.46 15.94 18.36
CA LEU A 97 17.36 14.58 18.91
C LEU A 97 15.97 13.96 18.74
N ARG A 98 14.89 14.75 18.85
CA ARG A 98 13.50 14.26 18.73
C ARG A 98 13.22 13.71 17.33
N PHE A 99 13.68 14.41 16.30
CA PHE A 99 13.53 13.99 14.91
C PHE A 99 14.38 12.75 14.61
N LEU A 100 15.57 12.66 15.19
CA LEU A 100 16.46 11.51 15.05
C LEU A 100 15.85 10.26 15.70
N LEU A 101 15.29 10.37 16.91
CA LEU A 101 14.57 9.28 17.57
C LEU A 101 13.34 8.84 16.77
N LEU A 102 12.55 9.77 16.27
CA LEU A 102 11.35 9.48 15.48
C LEU A 102 11.71 8.77 14.17
N SER A 103 12.67 9.33 13.43
CA SER A 103 13.14 8.75 12.16
C SER A 103 13.76 7.36 12.39
N SER A 104 14.49 7.16 13.49
CA SER A 104 15.05 5.86 13.88
C SER A 104 13.96 4.83 14.19
N ALA A 105 12.98 5.20 15.03
CA ALA A 105 11.86 4.33 15.36
C ALA A 105 11.05 3.92 14.11
N LEU A 106 10.77 4.86 13.22
CA LEU A 106 10.09 4.60 11.94
C LEU A 106 10.91 3.66 11.06
N THR A 107 12.20 3.93 10.91
CA THR A 107 13.11 3.12 10.07
C THR A 107 13.21 1.68 10.61
N ILE A 108 13.36 1.51 11.93
CA ILE A 108 13.38 0.18 12.57
C ILE A 108 12.04 -0.53 12.41
N HIS A 109 10.92 0.16 12.62
CA HIS A 109 9.58 -0.42 12.51
C HIS A 109 9.28 -0.94 11.10
N PHE A 110 9.46 -0.09 10.08
CA PHE A 110 9.25 -0.49 8.69
C PHE A 110 10.31 -1.49 8.21
N GLY A 111 11.55 -1.37 8.67
CA GLY A 111 12.62 -2.32 8.40
C GLY A 111 12.30 -3.73 8.88
N LYS A 112 11.83 -3.87 10.13
CA LYS A 112 11.34 -5.15 10.68
C LYS A 112 10.26 -5.76 9.79
N ARG A 113 9.29 -4.94 9.36
CA ARG A 113 8.17 -5.38 8.53
C ARG A 113 8.64 -5.90 7.17
N ILE A 114 9.55 -5.19 6.51
CA ILE A 114 10.12 -5.59 5.21
C ILE A 114 10.87 -6.92 5.35
N PHE A 115 11.69 -7.05 6.39
CA PHE A 115 12.49 -8.25 6.62
C PHE A 115 11.61 -9.49 6.86
N GLU A 116 10.56 -9.37 7.67
CA GLU A 116 9.61 -10.45 7.95
C GLU A 116 8.96 -10.98 6.66
N ILE A 117 8.53 -10.09 5.76
CA ILE A 117 7.88 -10.46 4.50
C ILE A 117 8.86 -11.19 3.59
N VAL A 118 10.09 -10.67 3.47
CA VAL A 118 11.13 -11.29 2.64
C VAL A 118 11.50 -12.67 3.18
N LEU A 119 11.69 -12.82 4.49
CA LEU A 119 11.98 -14.12 5.12
C LEU A 119 10.83 -15.12 4.93
N ARG A 120 9.59 -14.69 5.17
CA ARG A 120 8.41 -15.53 4.96
C ARG A 120 8.29 -15.97 3.51
N ARG A 121 8.57 -15.06 2.56
CA ARG A 121 8.60 -15.37 1.12
C ARG A 121 9.68 -16.41 0.80
N ARG A 122 10.90 -16.26 1.35
CA ARG A 122 12.00 -17.23 1.18
C ARG A 122 11.65 -18.61 1.75
N LYS A 123 11.10 -18.67 2.96
CA LYS A 123 10.69 -19.93 3.62
C LYS A 123 9.64 -20.68 2.80
N ILE A 124 8.63 -19.97 2.30
CA ILE A 124 7.56 -20.58 1.51
C ILE A 124 8.06 -21.04 0.14
N LYS A 125 8.93 -20.25 -0.51
CA LYS A 125 9.57 -20.66 -1.76
C LYS A 125 10.45 -21.91 -1.58
N LYS A 126 11.18 -22.01 -0.47
CA LYS A 126 11.96 -23.21 -0.12
C LYS A 126 11.04 -24.41 0.10
N ASN A 127 9.95 -24.25 0.85
CA ASN A 127 9.00 -25.33 1.13
C ASN A 127 8.35 -25.88 -0.16
N GLN A 128 7.92 -25.00 -1.07
CA GLN A 128 7.36 -25.42 -2.36
C GLN A 128 8.36 -26.20 -3.23
N ARG A 129 9.64 -25.82 -3.19
CA ARG A 129 10.70 -26.55 -3.90
C ARG A 129 10.94 -27.94 -3.34
N MET A 130 10.86 -28.11 -2.02
CA MET A 130 11.00 -29.42 -1.35
C MET A 130 9.85 -30.34 -1.73
N LEU A 131 8.61 -29.85 -1.63
CA LEU A 131 7.40 -30.58 -2.04
C LEU A 131 7.44 -31.02 -3.51
N HIS A 132 7.93 -30.16 -4.40
CA HIS A 132 8.06 -30.50 -5.82
C HIS A 132 9.18 -31.51 -6.10
N ARG A 133 10.22 -31.58 -5.26
CA ARG A 133 11.25 -32.62 -5.35
C ARG A 133 10.69 -33.96 -4.90
N GLN A 134 10.07 -34.01 -3.71
CA GLN A 134 9.40 -35.22 -3.20
C GLN A 134 8.39 -35.80 -4.20
N ARG A 135 7.57 -34.93 -4.80
CA ARG A 135 6.57 -35.37 -5.79
C ARG A 135 7.19 -35.90 -7.09
N LYS A 136 8.42 -35.47 -7.44
CA LYS A 136 9.15 -35.99 -8.60
C LYS A 136 9.77 -37.35 -8.30
N ASP A 137 10.32 -37.50 -7.10
CA ASP A 137 10.94 -38.75 -6.64
C ASP A 137 9.86 -39.85 -6.56
N GLU A 138 8.69 -39.56 -5.98
CA GLU A 138 7.51 -40.46 -5.94
C GLU A 138 6.96 -40.85 -7.32
N LEU A 139 7.11 -39.98 -8.33
CA LEU A 139 6.69 -40.26 -9.70
C LEU A 139 7.72 -41.07 -10.49
N SER A 140 8.98 -41.10 -10.04
CA SER A 140 10.02 -41.92 -10.69
C SER A 140 10.10 -43.33 -10.14
N GLU A 141 9.57 -43.56 -8.93
CA GLU A 141 9.51 -44.89 -8.29
C GLU A 141 8.24 -45.69 -8.67
N ARG A 142 7.28 -45.08 -9.38
CA ARG A 142 6.07 -45.73 -9.91
C ARG A 142 6.21 -46.01 -11.40
#